data_AF-A0A4Z2CNB3-F1
#
_entry.id   AF-A0A4Z2CNB3-F1
#
_cell.length_a   1.000
_cell.length_b   1.000
_cell.length_c   1.000
_cell.angle_alpha   90.00
_cell.angle_beta   90.00
_cell.angle_gamma   90.00
#
_symmetry.space_group_name_H-M   'P 1'
#
loop_
_entity.id
_entity.type
_entity.pdbx_description
1 polymer ?
#
loop_
_entity_poly.entity_id
_entity_poly.type
_entity_poly.pdbx_seq_one_letter_code
_entity_poly.pdbx_strand_id
1 'polypeptide(L)'
;MTVNTIDSLGNITWWGFTPALNLIECLKKYCPSEADIFDDINILCVGMTDSRHILRTLSSNATETDKFKTFYVVEAFHETYARMMLQLYTALECSTRVNLQDKTEFYLEIFGNIMIRDVTYKYLINAANDLIRLVTDLGCLIPLKIFNLTYLKFKERDMLESILKFWRGNDGTKFDAGKCWDYRLRKHLGTRYDAIPNIFDWDCSITLHDRKATTVNAKEYAYWRQHGMAFELREANYNVSNRSLASGRIFKNSAGDKGIYWGYWGDIICSPFLAFGIDTSECCALSRLVNGKHAYAASTISEVNVRRMLWQLENHKECPLHIAIPFLDSSTTSNDFDISGKTHVSSQYDSVVNNGTHNNEDYLNNKNDNYMYTDTEESKEEKALIVTKPYNESTHCNGDYTKHLDSTEYVPLDIANTFEVNFLPCDSFLDLPTRYRSIFLKNYDNNIGSVNKRFRIIYIGNSLVHLLSDLHSKQKKMNNESLFKPPFNPNQKECDEKLEHKKAEHSLENDLFGMNISDISFTDLLEDEALLIIESILYIVTIRSEQIKTYCENVRQMAHNLGFEPVKEINPLEDHHLYFRFKRKSD
;
A
#
# COMPACT_ATOMS: atom_id res chain seq x y z
N MET A 1 -16.59 3.77 -10.73
CA MET A 1 -16.67 2.29 -10.58
C MET A 1 -18.11 1.82 -10.80
N THR A 2 -18.34 0.60 -11.29
CA THR A 2 -19.68 0.02 -11.41
C THR A 2 -20.13 -0.54 -10.05
N VAL A 3 -21.44 -0.79 -9.87
CA VAL A 3 -22.02 -1.32 -8.60
C VAL A 3 -21.34 -2.63 -8.15
N ASN A 4 -21.02 -3.53 -9.10
CA ASN A 4 -20.34 -4.80 -8.80
C ASN A 4 -18.89 -4.63 -8.29
N THR A 5 -18.21 -3.56 -8.69
CA THR A 5 -16.84 -3.25 -8.22
C THR A 5 -16.84 -2.74 -6.78
N ILE A 6 -17.90 -2.02 -6.38
CA ILE A 6 -18.04 -1.52 -5.00
C ILE A 6 -18.32 -2.68 -4.02
N ASP A 7 -19.15 -3.64 -4.42
CA ASP A 7 -19.44 -4.81 -3.56
C ASP A 7 -18.21 -5.71 -3.34
N SER A 8 -17.22 -5.64 -4.23
CA SER A 8 -15.97 -6.40 -4.15
C SER A 8 -14.82 -5.61 -3.51
N LEU A 9 -14.35 -4.54 -4.15
CA LEU A 9 -13.22 -3.74 -3.64
C LEU A 9 -13.57 -2.99 -2.35
N GLY A 10 -14.86 -2.79 -2.09
CA GLY A 10 -15.33 -2.01 -0.97
C GLY A 10 -15.22 -0.51 -1.23
N ASN A 11 -15.39 0.26 -0.16
CA ASN A 11 -15.34 1.71 -0.17
C ASN A 11 -14.00 2.26 0.34
N ILE A 12 -13.18 1.42 0.99
CA ILE A 12 -11.89 1.82 1.54
C ILE A 12 -10.84 0.85 1.03
N THR A 13 -9.83 1.38 0.36
CA THR A 13 -8.68 0.62 -0.06
C THR A 13 -7.72 0.53 1.12
N TRP A 14 -7.51 -0.67 1.68
CA TRP A 14 -6.64 -0.87 2.85
C TRP A 14 -5.17 -1.15 2.48
N TRP A 15 -4.93 -1.54 1.25
CA TRP A 15 -3.63 -1.73 0.65
C TRP A 15 -3.72 -1.40 -0.84
N GLY A 16 -2.64 -0.90 -1.42
CA GLY A 16 -2.56 -0.62 -2.85
C GLY A 16 -2.54 -1.90 -3.69
N PHE A 17 -2.72 -1.74 -5.00
CA PHE A 17 -2.89 -2.84 -5.96
C PHE A 17 -1.65 -3.12 -6.81
N THR A 18 -0.50 -2.54 -6.49
CA THR A 18 0.75 -2.68 -7.24
C THR A 18 1.93 -3.01 -6.31
N PRO A 19 3.12 -3.37 -6.80
CA PRO A 19 4.28 -3.56 -5.94
C PRO A 19 4.75 -2.25 -5.28
N ALA A 20 5.36 -2.36 -4.10
CA ALA A 20 6.00 -1.23 -3.44
C ALA A 20 7.13 -0.63 -4.30
N LEU A 21 7.15 0.71 -4.42
CA LEU A 21 8.14 1.45 -5.21
C LEU A 21 9.12 2.20 -4.31
N ASN A 22 10.38 2.24 -4.73
CA ASN A 22 11.32 3.27 -4.31
C ASN A 22 11.05 4.53 -5.17
N LEU A 23 10.34 5.51 -4.60
CA LEU A 23 9.91 6.71 -5.32
C LEU A 23 11.10 7.55 -5.81
N ILE A 24 12.20 7.50 -5.07
CA ILE A 24 13.41 8.28 -5.36
C ILE A 24 14.23 7.65 -6.47
N GLU A 25 14.29 6.33 -6.52
CA GLU A 25 14.86 5.62 -7.66
C GLU A 25 14.04 5.86 -8.93
N CYS A 26 12.71 5.93 -8.82
CA CYS A 26 11.86 6.33 -9.95
C CYS A 26 12.22 7.75 -10.43
N LEU A 27 12.42 8.70 -9.51
CA LEU A 27 12.86 10.05 -9.85
C LEU A 27 14.24 10.06 -10.52
N LYS A 28 15.25 9.38 -9.95
CA LYS A 28 16.59 9.22 -10.52
C LYS A 28 16.51 8.67 -11.95
N LYS A 29 15.66 7.68 -12.19
CA LYS A 29 15.49 7.02 -13.49
C LYS A 29 14.81 7.90 -14.55
N TYR A 30 13.74 8.62 -14.19
CA TYR A 30 12.87 9.28 -15.17
C TYR A 30 13.04 10.81 -15.25
N CYS A 31 13.61 11.42 -14.21
CA CYS A 31 13.98 12.83 -14.16
C CYS A 31 15.44 13.00 -13.72
N PRO A 32 16.42 12.46 -14.48
CA PRO A 32 17.83 12.66 -14.17
C PRO A 32 18.17 14.16 -14.31
N SER A 33 18.85 14.71 -13.30
CA SER A 33 19.35 16.10 -13.29
C SER A 33 20.87 16.06 -13.33
N GLU A 34 21.51 16.96 -14.10
CA GLU A 34 22.98 16.99 -14.25
C GLU A 34 23.73 17.23 -12.93
N ALA A 35 23.05 17.76 -11.91
CA ALA A 35 23.66 18.07 -10.62
C ALA A 35 23.46 16.98 -9.54
N ASP A 36 22.61 15.96 -9.74
CA ASP A 36 22.30 14.88 -8.77
C ASP A 36 22.15 15.33 -7.28
N ILE A 37 21.72 16.57 -7.06
CA ILE A 37 21.37 17.07 -5.73
C ILE A 37 19.92 16.63 -5.48
N PHE A 38 19.75 15.74 -4.49
CA PHE A 38 18.47 15.11 -4.13
C PHE A 38 18.09 15.50 -2.70
N ASP A 39 18.60 16.64 -2.24
CA ASP A 39 18.48 17.13 -0.87
C ASP A 39 17.07 17.71 -0.72
N ASP A 40 16.42 17.45 0.42
CA ASP A 40 15.12 18.03 0.82
C ASP A 40 13.96 17.86 -0.18
N ILE A 41 13.81 16.66 -0.74
CA ILE A 41 12.72 16.36 -1.69
C ILE A 41 11.36 16.26 -0.99
N ASN A 42 10.41 17.06 -1.46
CA ASN A 42 9.00 16.94 -1.08
C ASN A 42 8.25 16.00 -2.02
N ILE A 43 7.56 15.04 -1.43
CA ILE A 43 6.79 13.99 -2.11
C ILE A 43 5.33 14.12 -1.73
N LEU A 44 4.45 14.36 -2.71
CA LEU A 44 3.01 14.36 -2.51
C LEU A 44 2.45 12.96 -2.78
N CYS A 45 1.80 12.34 -1.80
CA CYS A 45 1.16 11.03 -1.87
C CYS A 45 -0.36 11.19 -1.74
N VAL A 46 -1.10 10.95 -2.82
CA VAL A 46 -2.56 11.12 -2.89
C VAL A 46 -3.22 9.76 -3.08
N GLY A 47 -4.02 9.30 -2.12
CA GLY A 47 -4.70 8.00 -2.23
C GLY A 47 -3.71 6.83 -2.26
N MET A 48 -2.60 6.93 -1.55
CA MET A 48 -1.59 5.88 -1.46
C MET A 48 -2.04 4.72 -0.57
N THR A 49 -2.95 5.00 0.36
CA THR A 49 -3.73 4.07 1.20
C THR A 49 -2.94 3.30 2.26
N ASP A 50 -1.65 3.06 2.06
CA ASP A 50 -0.75 2.36 2.97
C ASP A 50 0.69 2.90 2.91
N SER A 51 1.56 2.41 3.79
CA SER A 51 2.93 2.91 3.98
C SER A 51 4.00 2.28 3.08
N ARG A 52 3.66 1.32 2.20
CA ARG A 52 4.65 0.49 1.49
C ARG A 52 5.65 1.28 0.65
N HIS A 53 5.21 2.35 -0.03
CA HIS A 53 6.09 3.16 -0.87
C HIS A 53 7.02 4.03 -0.01
N ILE A 54 6.53 4.54 1.13
CA ILE A 54 7.36 5.23 2.12
C ILE A 54 8.41 4.26 2.65
N LEU A 55 7.98 3.09 3.13
CA LEU A 55 8.87 2.04 3.67
C LEU A 55 9.95 1.62 2.65
N ARG A 56 9.55 1.33 1.41
CA ARG A 56 10.47 0.94 0.34
C ARG A 56 11.44 2.05 -0.03
N THR A 57 10.97 3.30 -0.06
CA THR A 57 11.82 4.47 -0.33
C THR A 57 12.83 4.71 0.80
N LEU A 58 12.44 4.53 2.06
CA LEU A 58 13.35 4.76 3.20
C LEU A 58 14.38 3.64 3.35
N SER A 59 13.93 2.38 3.30
CA SER A 59 14.81 1.20 3.44
C SER A 59 15.89 1.12 2.37
N SER A 60 15.58 1.48 1.13
CA SER A 60 16.51 1.33 0.00
C SER A 60 17.54 2.48 -0.11
N ASN A 61 17.31 3.60 0.58
CA ASN A 61 18.21 4.77 0.55
C ASN A 61 18.95 4.97 1.89
N ALA A 62 18.92 3.98 2.79
CA ALA A 62 19.43 4.11 4.15
C ALA A 62 20.98 4.25 4.21
N THR A 63 21.70 3.96 3.12
CA THR A 63 23.13 4.18 2.94
C THR A 63 23.50 5.59 2.45
N GLU A 64 22.54 6.35 1.91
CA GLU A 64 22.71 7.74 1.46
C GLU A 64 22.23 8.69 2.59
N THR A 65 23.03 8.83 3.65
CA THR A 65 22.64 9.44 4.93
C THR A 65 22.49 10.97 4.96
N ASP A 66 22.48 11.68 3.82
CA ASP A 66 22.56 13.16 3.82
C ASP A 66 21.39 13.88 3.11
N LYS A 67 20.31 13.17 2.71
CA LYS A 67 19.26 13.76 1.85
C LYS A 67 17.85 13.37 2.30
N PHE A 68 17.34 14.09 3.27
CA PHE A 68 16.13 13.72 4.01
C PHE A 68 14.85 14.29 3.39
N LYS A 69 13.75 13.53 3.45
CA LYS A 69 12.57 13.71 2.59
C LYS A 69 11.36 14.12 3.41
N THR A 70 10.46 14.84 2.76
CA THR A 70 9.18 15.23 3.36
C THR A 70 8.04 14.61 2.56
N PHE A 71 7.26 13.74 3.19
CA PHE A 71 6.06 13.16 2.60
C PHE A 71 4.85 14.00 2.98
N TYR A 72 3.99 14.28 2.01
CA TYR A 72 2.72 14.95 2.20
C TYR A 72 1.61 14.00 1.79
N VAL A 73 0.76 13.63 2.73
CA VAL A 73 -0.25 12.58 2.52
C VAL A 73 -1.62 13.22 2.45
N VAL A 74 -2.37 12.87 1.39
CA VAL A 74 -3.79 13.20 1.21
C VAL A 74 -4.58 11.91 0.99
N GLU A 75 -5.51 11.62 1.89
CA GLU A 75 -6.43 10.48 1.77
C GLU A 75 -7.90 10.94 1.86
N ALA A 76 -8.81 10.02 1.51
CA ALA A 76 -10.25 10.25 1.60
C ALA A 76 -10.84 9.88 2.97
N PHE A 77 -10.15 9.03 3.76
CA PHE A 77 -10.69 8.48 5.00
C PHE A 77 -9.68 8.55 6.14
N HIS A 78 -10.11 9.01 7.33
CA HIS A 78 -9.25 9.09 8.52
C HIS A 78 -8.73 7.72 8.97
N GLU A 79 -9.45 6.63 8.69
CA GLU A 79 -9.01 5.27 8.97
C GLU A 79 -7.71 4.91 8.23
N THR A 80 -7.53 5.42 7.00
CA THR A 80 -6.30 5.18 6.23
C THR A 80 -5.10 5.94 6.80
N TYR A 81 -5.29 7.17 7.32
CA TYR A 81 -4.27 7.89 8.08
C TYR A 81 -3.86 7.13 9.34
N ALA A 82 -4.84 6.72 10.16
CA ALA A 82 -4.57 5.97 11.38
C ALA A 82 -3.78 4.68 11.08
N ARG A 83 -4.14 3.96 10.01
CA ARG A 83 -3.43 2.75 9.59
C ARG A 83 -2.02 3.02 9.07
N MET A 84 -1.81 4.08 8.30
CA MET A 84 -0.48 4.45 7.83
C MET A 84 0.44 4.81 9.01
N MET A 85 -0.10 5.54 10.00
CA MET A 85 0.62 5.83 11.25
C MET A 85 0.98 4.53 12.00
N LEU A 86 0.04 3.58 12.12
CA LEU A 86 0.29 2.29 12.76
C LEU A 86 1.35 1.45 12.02
N GLN A 87 1.29 1.40 10.69
CA GLN A 87 2.25 0.64 9.90
C GLN A 87 3.66 1.23 10.01
N LEU A 88 3.79 2.57 9.96
CA LEU A 88 5.08 3.24 10.14
C LEU A 88 5.58 3.12 11.58
N TYR A 89 4.71 3.22 12.59
CA TYR A 89 5.04 2.95 13.99
C TYR A 89 5.60 1.52 14.14
N THR A 90 4.95 0.54 13.53
CA THR A 90 5.41 -0.87 13.57
C THR A 90 6.75 -1.04 12.85
N ALA A 91 6.93 -0.37 11.70
CA ALA A 91 8.16 -0.46 10.92
C ALA A 91 9.37 0.17 11.62
N LEU A 92 9.12 1.22 12.42
CA LEU A 92 10.13 1.96 13.19
C LEU A 92 10.33 1.40 14.61
N GLU A 93 9.72 0.26 14.94
CA GLU A 93 9.93 -0.40 16.21
C GLU A 93 11.38 -0.92 16.33
N CYS A 94 12.00 -0.64 17.46
CA CYS A 94 13.40 -0.96 17.72
C CYS A 94 13.57 -2.45 18.07
N SER A 95 14.65 -3.08 17.59
CA SER A 95 14.94 -4.50 17.85
C SER A 95 15.09 -4.85 19.33
N THR A 96 15.38 -3.85 20.17
CA THR A 96 15.45 -4.01 21.63
C THR A 96 14.09 -4.26 22.26
N ARG A 97 13.01 -3.76 21.65
CA ARG A 97 11.63 -3.94 22.12
C ARG A 97 10.93 -5.11 21.42
N VAL A 98 11.11 -5.20 20.10
CA VAL A 98 10.53 -6.25 19.24
C VAL A 98 11.56 -6.74 18.23
N ASN A 99 11.93 -8.02 18.29
CA ASN A 99 12.89 -8.59 17.36
C ASN A 99 12.39 -8.54 15.89
N LEU A 100 13.31 -8.69 14.93
CA LEU A 100 12.98 -8.58 13.50
C LEU A 100 11.90 -9.55 13.02
N GLN A 101 11.86 -10.79 13.54
CA GLN A 101 10.87 -11.79 13.14
C GLN A 101 9.48 -11.35 13.57
N ASP A 102 9.30 -11.07 14.87
CA ASP A 102 7.99 -10.65 15.40
C ASP A 102 7.56 -9.31 14.80
N LYS A 103 8.50 -8.38 14.57
CA LYS A 103 8.24 -7.10 13.88
C LYS A 103 7.71 -7.31 12.45
N THR A 104 8.31 -8.24 11.70
CA THR A 104 7.87 -8.61 10.34
C THR A 104 6.45 -9.20 10.35
N GLU A 105 6.18 -10.11 11.27
CA GLU A 105 4.87 -10.75 11.40
C GLU A 105 3.80 -9.76 11.87
N PHE A 106 4.08 -8.93 12.86
CA PHE A 106 3.16 -7.88 13.31
C PHE A 106 2.81 -6.94 12.17
N TYR A 107 3.81 -6.50 11.41
CA TYR A 107 3.59 -5.62 10.26
C TYR A 107 2.66 -6.28 9.24
N LEU A 108 2.92 -7.52 8.83
CA LEU A 108 2.13 -8.22 7.81
C LEU A 108 0.72 -8.60 8.29
N GLU A 109 0.59 -9.02 9.54
CA GLU A 109 -0.70 -9.27 10.20
C GLU A 109 -1.56 -8.01 10.24
N ILE A 110 -0.98 -6.90 10.71
CA ILE A 110 -1.63 -5.58 10.69
C ILE A 110 -1.97 -5.19 9.26
N PHE A 111 -1.07 -5.46 8.30
CA PHE A 111 -1.19 -5.06 6.91
C PHE A 111 -2.42 -5.66 6.23
N GLY A 112 -2.60 -6.99 6.31
CA GLY A 112 -3.52 -7.71 5.42
C GLY A 112 -4.35 -8.84 6.03
N ASN A 113 -4.23 -9.16 7.32
CA ASN A 113 -5.05 -10.22 7.94
C ASN A 113 -6.28 -9.66 8.65
N ILE A 114 -7.43 -10.30 8.44
CA ILE A 114 -8.68 -9.94 9.11
C ILE A 114 -8.72 -10.42 10.58
N MET A 115 -8.00 -11.50 10.88
CA MET A 115 -7.76 -12.01 12.23
C MET A 115 -6.26 -11.97 12.54
N ILE A 116 -5.89 -11.64 13.77
CA ILE A 116 -4.52 -11.52 14.25
C ILE A 116 -4.33 -12.33 15.53
N ARG A 117 -3.07 -12.58 15.89
CA ARG A 117 -2.74 -13.26 17.15
C ARG A 117 -3.00 -12.35 18.34
N ASP A 118 -3.19 -12.97 19.51
CA ASP A 118 -3.32 -12.24 20.78
C ASP A 118 -2.14 -11.30 21.06
N VAL A 119 -0.91 -11.71 20.71
CA VAL A 119 0.29 -10.88 20.87
C VAL A 119 0.28 -9.64 19.98
N THR A 120 -0.12 -9.79 18.72
CA THR A 120 -0.28 -8.69 17.76
C THR A 120 -1.42 -7.75 18.18
N TYR A 121 -2.51 -8.29 18.73
CA TYR A 121 -3.60 -7.49 19.26
C TYR A 121 -3.16 -6.63 20.45
N LYS A 122 -2.38 -7.19 21.38
CA LYS A 122 -1.81 -6.42 22.50
C LYS A 122 -0.84 -5.34 22.02
N TYR A 123 0.00 -5.67 21.03
CA TYR A 123 0.87 -4.69 20.37
C TYR A 123 0.04 -3.55 19.75
N LEU A 124 -1.03 -3.86 19.02
CA LEU A 124 -1.97 -2.89 18.45
C LEU A 124 -2.59 -1.98 19.51
N ILE A 125 -2.98 -2.52 20.68
CA ILE A 125 -3.50 -1.70 21.79
C ILE A 125 -2.44 -0.71 22.28
N ASN A 126 -1.20 -1.16 22.46
CA ASN A 126 -0.11 -0.31 22.93
C ASN A 126 0.21 0.80 21.91
N ALA A 127 0.35 0.45 20.63
CA ALA A 127 0.50 1.43 19.56
C ALA A 127 -0.68 2.43 19.54
N ALA A 128 -1.92 1.95 19.66
CA ALA A 128 -3.09 2.83 19.70
C ALA A 128 -3.08 3.80 20.89
N ASN A 129 -2.59 3.38 22.07
CA ASN A 129 -2.47 4.26 23.23
C ASN A 129 -1.46 5.40 22.98
N ASP A 130 -0.32 5.09 22.35
CA ASP A 130 0.70 6.10 22.01
C ASP A 130 0.19 7.05 20.93
N LEU A 131 -0.44 6.52 19.88
CA LEU A 131 -1.03 7.32 18.80
C LEU A 131 -2.19 8.20 19.30
N ILE A 132 -2.99 7.75 20.29
CA ILE A 132 -4.02 8.59 20.92
C ILE A 132 -3.37 9.81 21.56
N ARG A 133 -2.32 9.62 22.36
CA ARG A 133 -1.61 10.73 23.00
C ARG A 133 -1.11 11.73 21.96
N LEU A 134 -0.52 11.24 20.87
CA LEU A 134 -0.04 12.06 19.75
C LEU A 134 -1.15 12.90 19.11
N VAL A 135 -2.31 12.30 18.78
CA VAL A 135 -3.39 13.05 18.10
C VAL A 135 -4.08 14.05 19.04
N THR A 136 -4.12 13.77 20.34
CA THR A 136 -4.72 14.65 21.36
C THR A 136 -3.82 15.80 21.78
N ASP A 137 -2.50 15.58 21.84
CA ASP A 137 -1.51 16.57 22.22
C ASP A 137 -0.26 16.46 21.34
N LEU A 138 -0.18 17.39 20.38
CA LEU A 138 0.90 17.46 19.40
C LEU A 138 2.28 17.73 20.03
N GLY A 139 2.34 18.22 21.27
CA GLY A 139 3.58 18.52 21.98
C GLY A 139 4.10 17.38 22.87
N CYS A 140 3.27 16.37 23.18
CA CYS A 140 3.54 15.43 24.27
C CYS A 140 4.47 14.25 23.93
N LEU A 141 4.67 13.90 22.65
CA LEU A 141 5.46 12.73 22.25
C LEU A 141 6.59 13.11 21.31
N ILE A 142 7.72 13.50 21.90
CA ILE A 142 8.99 13.75 21.18
C ILE A 142 9.41 12.57 20.27
N PRO A 143 9.24 11.29 20.66
CA PRO A 143 9.61 10.17 19.80
C PRO A 143 8.80 10.09 18.51
N LEU A 144 7.55 10.56 18.48
CA LEU A 144 6.65 10.42 17.31
C LEU A 144 6.58 11.67 16.42
N LYS A 145 7.60 12.54 16.47
CA LYS A 145 7.67 13.77 15.65
C LYS A 145 7.63 13.53 14.14
N ILE A 146 7.96 12.32 13.70
CA ILE A 146 7.75 11.84 12.32
C ILE A 146 6.33 12.12 11.81
N PHE A 147 5.30 12.02 12.66
CA PHE A 147 3.92 12.23 12.26
C PHE A 147 3.49 13.67 12.51
N ASN A 148 3.56 14.51 11.48
CA ASN A 148 3.11 15.88 11.57
C ASN A 148 1.61 15.98 11.26
N LEU A 149 0.83 16.27 12.31
CA LEU A 149 -0.62 16.42 12.27
C LEU A 149 -1.07 17.88 12.37
N THR A 150 -0.14 18.85 12.31
CA THR A 150 -0.43 20.28 12.51
C THR A 150 -1.36 20.86 11.45
N TYR A 151 -1.41 20.26 10.26
CA TYR A 151 -2.28 20.68 9.17
C TYR A 151 -3.72 20.16 9.29
N LEU A 152 -3.97 19.15 10.14
CA LEU A 152 -5.29 18.58 10.33
C LEU A 152 -6.19 19.50 11.16
N LYS A 153 -7.46 19.59 10.77
CA LYS A 153 -8.46 20.32 11.57
C LYS A 153 -8.71 19.60 12.90
N PHE A 154 -9.11 20.33 13.94
CA PHE A 154 -9.45 19.74 15.25
C PHE A 154 -10.43 18.56 15.12
N LYS A 155 -11.51 18.72 14.34
CA LYS A 155 -12.49 17.65 14.08
C LYS A 155 -11.86 16.39 13.47
N GLU A 156 -10.86 16.53 12.62
CA GLU A 156 -10.19 15.38 11.99
C GLU A 156 -9.32 14.63 13.01
N ARG A 157 -8.66 15.37 13.91
CA ARG A 157 -7.93 14.78 15.04
C ARG A 157 -8.88 14.09 16.02
N ASP A 158 -10.07 14.65 16.27
CA ASP A 158 -11.12 13.97 17.06
C ASP A 158 -11.58 12.67 16.39
N MET A 159 -11.70 12.63 15.06
CA MET A 159 -12.02 11.40 14.33
C MET A 159 -10.91 10.35 14.46
N LEU A 160 -9.64 10.76 14.33
CA LEU A 160 -8.49 9.87 14.54
C LEU A 160 -8.47 9.31 15.97
N GLU A 161 -8.68 10.17 16.97
CA GLU A 161 -8.76 9.74 18.36
C GLU A 161 -9.89 8.71 18.56
N SER A 162 -11.06 8.95 17.96
CA SER A 162 -12.18 8.00 18.03
C SER A 162 -11.87 6.66 17.38
N ILE A 163 -11.18 6.64 16.24
CA ILE A 163 -10.77 5.41 15.54
C ILE A 163 -9.78 4.62 16.41
N LEU A 164 -8.75 5.30 16.94
CA LEU A 164 -7.74 4.66 17.78
C LEU A 164 -8.33 4.15 19.11
N LYS A 165 -9.30 4.86 19.69
CA LYS A 165 -10.06 4.36 20.85
C LYS A 165 -10.84 3.08 20.53
N PHE A 166 -11.46 3.00 19.36
CA PHE A 166 -12.15 1.79 18.91
C PHE A 166 -11.18 0.60 18.77
N TRP A 167 -9.94 0.81 18.31
CA TRP A 167 -8.94 -0.26 18.20
C TRP A 167 -8.59 -0.91 19.54
N ARG A 168 -8.69 -0.17 20.64
CA ARG A 168 -8.45 -0.70 22.00
C ARG A 168 -9.48 -1.74 22.42
N GLY A 169 -10.69 -1.70 21.85
CA GLY A 169 -11.77 -2.64 22.15
C GLY A 169 -12.36 -2.55 23.57
N ASN A 170 -12.03 -1.50 24.33
CA ASN A 170 -12.42 -1.36 25.75
C ASN A 170 -13.80 -0.71 25.96
N ASP A 171 -14.44 -0.22 24.90
CA ASP A 171 -15.70 0.53 24.94
C ASP A 171 -16.95 -0.36 24.74
N GLY A 172 -16.78 -1.69 24.76
CA GLY A 172 -17.85 -2.65 24.52
C GLY A 172 -18.32 -2.71 23.05
N THR A 173 -17.62 -2.03 22.13
CA THR A 173 -17.95 -2.10 20.71
C THR A 173 -17.76 -3.50 20.15
N LYS A 174 -18.83 -4.01 19.53
CA LYS A 174 -18.81 -5.32 18.86
C LYS A 174 -18.25 -5.13 17.45
N PHE A 175 -17.19 -5.87 17.15
CA PHE A 175 -16.65 -6.02 15.81
C PHE A 175 -16.23 -7.48 15.64
N ASP A 176 -16.90 -8.17 14.72
CA ASP A 176 -16.60 -9.55 14.37
C ASP A 176 -16.14 -9.55 12.91
N ALA A 177 -14.82 -9.50 12.73
CA ALA A 177 -14.21 -9.28 11.44
C ALA A 177 -14.49 -10.46 10.48
N GLY A 178 -14.51 -11.69 11.01
CA GLY A 178 -14.85 -12.89 10.24
C GLY A 178 -16.29 -12.86 9.72
N LYS A 179 -17.27 -12.47 10.56
CA LYS A 179 -18.65 -12.28 10.09
C LYS A 179 -18.78 -11.16 9.06
N CYS A 180 -18.05 -10.05 9.24
CA CYS A 180 -18.06 -8.95 8.28
C CYS A 180 -17.51 -9.41 6.92
N TRP A 181 -16.44 -10.21 6.93
CA TRP A 181 -15.85 -10.79 5.72
C TRP A 181 -16.82 -11.73 5.00
N ASP A 182 -17.38 -12.73 5.72
CA ASP A 182 -18.35 -13.69 5.17
C ASP A 182 -19.59 -13.00 4.61
N TYR A 183 -20.13 -11.99 5.32
CA TYR A 183 -21.26 -11.20 4.81
C TYR A 183 -20.94 -10.55 3.46
N ARG A 184 -19.74 -9.99 3.32
CA ARG A 184 -19.33 -9.34 2.08
C ARG A 184 -19.07 -10.34 0.97
N LEU A 185 -18.48 -11.49 1.29
CA LEU A 185 -18.28 -12.56 0.32
C LEU A 185 -19.63 -13.07 -0.22
N ARG A 186 -20.62 -13.30 0.66
CA ARG A 186 -21.99 -13.65 0.26
C ARG A 186 -22.64 -12.59 -0.61
N LYS A 187 -22.52 -11.32 -0.22
CA LYS A 187 -23.07 -10.21 -1.00
C LYS A 187 -22.45 -10.12 -2.39
N HIS A 188 -21.13 -10.25 -2.48
CA HIS A 188 -20.40 -10.17 -3.74
C HIS A 188 -20.69 -11.34 -4.68
N LEU A 189 -20.68 -12.58 -4.16
CA LEU A 189 -20.86 -13.78 -4.98
C LEU A 189 -22.34 -14.05 -5.32
N GLY A 190 -23.26 -13.66 -4.45
CA GLY A 190 -24.69 -13.88 -4.63
C GLY A 190 -25.01 -15.35 -4.85
N THR A 191 -25.72 -15.65 -5.94
CA THR A 191 -26.05 -17.03 -6.34
C THR A 191 -24.84 -17.91 -6.66
N ARG A 192 -23.66 -17.31 -6.87
CA ARG A 192 -22.42 -18.03 -7.18
C ARG A 192 -21.63 -18.40 -5.92
N TYR A 193 -22.17 -18.14 -4.73
CA TYR A 193 -21.51 -18.48 -3.46
C TYR A 193 -21.20 -19.98 -3.34
N ASP A 194 -22.07 -20.85 -3.86
CA ASP A 194 -21.84 -22.30 -3.87
C ASP A 194 -20.77 -22.76 -4.88
N ALA A 195 -20.34 -21.86 -5.77
CA ALA A 195 -19.32 -22.11 -6.78
C ALA A 195 -17.96 -21.46 -6.46
N ILE A 196 -17.71 -21.13 -5.18
CA ILE A 196 -16.46 -20.52 -4.69
C ILE A 196 -15.19 -21.16 -5.28
N PRO A 197 -15.01 -22.50 -5.26
CA PRO A 197 -13.76 -23.10 -5.73
C PRO A 197 -13.42 -22.73 -7.18
N ASN A 198 -14.42 -22.74 -8.06
CA ASN A 198 -14.25 -22.45 -9.48
C ASN A 198 -13.97 -20.96 -9.73
N ILE A 199 -14.64 -20.08 -8.98
CA ILE A 199 -14.48 -18.63 -9.15
C ILE A 199 -13.09 -18.20 -8.67
N PHE A 200 -12.66 -18.69 -7.52
CA PHE A 200 -11.38 -18.30 -6.94
C PHE A 200 -10.21 -18.82 -7.77
N ASP A 201 -10.30 -20.05 -8.27
CA ASP A 201 -9.30 -20.59 -9.19
C ASP A 201 -9.25 -19.79 -10.50
N TRP A 202 -10.39 -19.47 -11.12
CA TRP A 202 -10.43 -18.68 -12.34
C TRP A 202 -9.83 -17.27 -12.14
N ASP A 203 -10.19 -16.60 -11.05
CA ASP A 203 -9.69 -15.27 -10.72
C ASP A 203 -8.16 -15.26 -10.51
N CYS A 204 -7.58 -16.35 -9.99
CA CYS A 204 -6.14 -16.48 -9.82
C CYS A 204 -5.43 -17.00 -11.08
N SER A 205 -5.70 -18.25 -11.44
CA SER A 205 -4.99 -19.06 -12.42
C SER A 205 -5.15 -18.55 -13.86
N ILE A 206 -6.22 -17.80 -14.14
CA ILE A 206 -6.41 -17.13 -15.43
C ILE A 206 -6.11 -15.64 -15.26
N THR A 207 -6.92 -14.95 -14.46
CA THR A 207 -6.91 -13.48 -14.49
C THR A 207 -5.60 -12.88 -13.95
N LEU A 208 -5.18 -13.24 -12.73
CA LEU A 208 -3.96 -12.70 -12.14
C LEU A 208 -2.69 -13.21 -12.85
N HIS A 209 -2.68 -14.47 -13.26
CA HIS A 209 -1.52 -15.07 -13.94
C HIS A 209 -1.30 -14.50 -15.35
N ASP A 210 -2.36 -14.26 -16.13
CA ASP A 210 -2.27 -13.58 -17.43
C ASP A 210 -1.69 -12.16 -17.28
N ARG A 211 -1.92 -11.53 -16.12
CA ARG A 211 -1.41 -10.20 -15.73
C ARG A 211 -0.03 -10.27 -15.05
N LYS A 212 0.66 -11.41 -15.14
CA LYS A 212 2.01 -11.65 -14.64
C LYS A 212 2.16 -11.75 -13.11
N ALA A 213 1.06 -11.73 -12.34
CA ALA A 213 1.10 -12.02 -10.89
C ALA A 213 1.15 -13.54 -10.62
N THR A 214 2.12 -14.23 -11.24
CA THR A 214 2.21 -15.70 -11.24
C THR A 214 2.72 -16.29 -9.92
N THR A 215 3.35 -15.47 -9.07
CA THR A 215 3.82 -15.89 -7.73
C THR A 215 2.68 -16.14 -6.76
N VAL A 216 1.52 -15.51 -6.99
CA VAL A 216 0.29 -15.76 -6.22
C VAL A 216 -0.26 -17.11 -6.64
N ASN A 217 -0.14 -18.12 -5.79
CA ASN A 217 -0.63 -19.45 -6.13
C ASN A 217 -2.15 -19.59 -5.83
N ALA A 218 -2.83 -20.47 -6.56
CA ALA A 218 -4.28 -20.63 -6.44
C ALA A 218 -4.72 -21.06 -5.03
N LYS A 219 -3.90 -21.84 -4.30
CA LYS A 219 -4.25 -22.30 -2.95
C LYS A 219 -4.22 -21.15 -1.94
N GLU A 220 -3.16 -20.36 -1.90
CA GLU A 220 -3.05 -19.20 -0.98
C GLU A 220 -4.08 -18.13 -1.33
N TYR A 221 -4.34 -17.90 -2.62
CA TYR A 221 -5.35 -16.93 -3.06
C TYR A 221 -6.75 -17.35 -2.64
N ALA A 222 -7.13 -18.62 -2.89
CA ALA A 222 -8.43 -19.15 -2.50
C ALA A 222 -8.62 -19.11 -0.98
N TYR A 223 -7.58 -19.50 -0.24
CA TYR A 223 -7.60 -19.46 1.22
C TYR A 223 -7.78 -18.03 1.76
N TRP A 224 -7.02 -17.06 1.23
CA TRP A 224 -7.18 -15.65 1.59
C TRP A 224 -8.57 -15.12 1.26
N ARG A 225 -9.10 -15.39 0.06
CA ARG A 225 -10.46 -14.94 -0.30
C ARG A 225 -11.54 -15.53 0.60
N GLN A 226 -11.38 -16.78 1.01
CA GLN A 226 -12.36 -17.46 1.85
C GLN A 226 -12.35 -16.95 3.29
N HIS A 227 -11.16 -16.66 3.84
CA HIS A 227 -11.00 -16.40 5.28
C HIS A 227 -10.54 -14.98 5.62
N GLY A 228 -10.10 -14.18 4.65
CA GLY A 228 -9.46 -12.87 4.88
C GLY A 228 -8.06 -12.98 5.52
N MET A 229 -7.40 -14.12 5.37
CA MET A 229 -6.11 -14.44 6.01
C MET A 229 -5.02 -14.56 4.95
N ALA A 230 -4.09 -13.60 4.91
CA ALA A 230 -3.02 -13.55 3.91
C ALA A 230 -1.69 -14.08 4.44
N PHE A 231 -1.35 -13.76 5.70
CA PHE A 231 -0.03 -13.96 6.27
C PHE A 231 -0.11 -14.79 7.56
N GLU A 232 -0.05 -16.12 7.41
CA GLU A 232 0.08 -17.08 8.51
C GLU A 232 1.50 -17.65 8.51
N LEU A 233 2.45 -16.82 8.92
CA LEU A 233 3.89 -17.09 8.75
C LEU A 233 4.45 -18.13 9.73
N ARG A 234 3.67 -18.52 10.74
CA ARG A 234 3.96 -19.61 11.65
C ARG A 234 2.68 -20.30 12.10
N GLU A 235 2.81 -21.53 12.58
CA GLU A 235 1.69 -22.27 13.17
C GLU A 235 1.27 -21.61 14.50
N ALA A 236 0.19 -20.83 14.45
CA ALA A 236 -0.32 -20.09 15.60
C ALA A 236 -1.83 -19.90 15.51
N ASN A 237 -2.45 -19.51 16.64
CA ASN A 237 -3.88 -19.23 16.69
C ASN A 237 -4.16 -17.76 16.32
N TYR A 238 -4.89 -17.57 15.21
CA TYR A 238 -5.37 -16.26 14.75
C TYR A 238 -6.86 -16.09 15.10
N ASN A 239 -7.12 -15.66 16.34
CA ASN A 239 -8.45 -15.71 16.95
C ASN A 239 -9.00 -14.33 17.34
N VAL A 240 -8.24 -13.24 17.16
CA VAL A 240 -8.69 -11.87 17.49
C VAL A 240 -8.94 -11.07 16.23
N SER A 241 -10.07 -10.35 16.16
CA SER A 241 -10.37 -9.46 15.04
C SER A 241 -9.35 -8.33 14.92
N ASN A 242 -8.80 -8.14 13.72
CA ASN A 242 -7.96 -7.00 13.40
C ASN A 242 -8.80 -5.71 13.33
N ARG A 243 -8.95 -5.04 14.47
CA ARG A 243 -9.72 -3.79 14.55
C ARG A 243 -9.16 -2.66 13.69
N SER A 244 -7.89 -2.75 13.27
CA SER A 244 -7.30 -1.75 12.37
C SER A 244 -7.91 -1.74 10.97
N LEU A 245 -8.51 -2.86 10.52
CA LEU A 245 -9.19 -2.99 9.23
C LEU A 245 -10.70 -2.70 9.30
N ALA A 246 -11.19 -2.20 10.43
CA ALA A 246 -12.58 -1.79 10.57
C ALA A 246 -12.76 -0.33 10.13
N SER A 247 -13.94 -0.01 9.61
CA SER A 247 -14.36 1.37 9.40
C SER A 247 -15.79 1.59 9.89
N GLY A 248 -15.99 2.77 10.48
CA GLY A 248 -17.24 3.19 11.08
C GLY A 248 -18.16 3.81 10.03
N ARG A 249 -19.38 3.32 9.92
CA ARG A 249 -20.42 3.91 9.06
C ARG A 249 -21.62 4.31 9.88
N ILE A 250 -22.19 5.46 9.57
CA ILE A 250 -23.38 5.96 10.25
C ILE A 250 -24.61 5.28 9.63
N PHE A 251 -25.36 4.56 10.46
CA PHE A 251 -26.65 3.98 10.11
C PHE A 251 -27.76 4.62 10.92
N LYS A 252 -28.95 4.69 10.34
CA LYS A 252 -30.17 5.06 11.06
C LYS A 252 -30.88 3.79 11.51
N ASN A 253 -31.23 3.72 12.79
CA ASN A 253 -32.11 2.66 13.28
C ASN A 253 -33.56 2.91 12.80
N SER A 254 -34.45 1.95 13.05
CA SER A 254 -35.88 2.07 12.70
C SER A 254 -36.60 3.21 13.41
N ALA A 255 -36.04 3.73 14.51
CA ALA A 255 -36.56 4.88 15.25
C ALA A 255 -36.02 6.24 14.71
N GLY A 256 -35.08 6.21 13.76
CA GLY A 256 -34.47 7.40 13.16
C GLY A 256 -33.17 7.88 13.81
N ASP A 257 -32.76 7.28 14.94
CA ASP A 257 -31.51 7.61 15.62
C ASP A 257 -30.30 7.16 14.81
N LYS A 258 -29.24 7.98 14.83
CA LYS A 258 -27.98 7.68 14.16
C LYS A 258 -27.05 6.92 15.12
N GLY A 259 -26.59 5.75 14.69
CA GLY A 259 -25.54 4.98 15.36
C GLY A 259 -24.37 4.72 14.42
N ILE A 260 -23.18 4.52 14.99
CA ILE A 260 -22.01 4.06 14.23
C ILE A 260 -21.99 2.54 14.26
N TYR A 261 -21.93 1.93 13.08
CA TYR A 261 -21.69 0.50 12.91
C TYR A 261 -20.27 0.29 12.38
N TRP A 262 -19.49 -0.50 13.11
CA TRP A 262 -18.13 -0.88 12.73
C TRP A 262 -18.16 -2.17 11.92
N GLY A 263 -17.61 -2.13 10.71
CA GLY A 263 -17.55 -3.27 9.80
C GLY A 263 -16.31 -3.25 8.93
N TYR A 264 -16.10 -4.32 8.15
CA TYR A 264 -15.04 -4.39 7.16
C TYR A 264 -15.54 -3.90 5.80
N TRP A 265 -15.00 -2.79 5.29
CA TRP A 265 -15.45 -2.15 4.04
C TRP A 265 -14.36 -2.06 2.95
N GLY A 266 -13.31 -2.92 2.99
CA GLY A 266 -12.24 -2.93 1.99
C GLY A 266 -12.17 -4.14 1.05
N ASP A 267 -11.03 -4.44 0.46
CA ASP A 267 -11.00 -5.41 -0.64
C ASP A 267 -11.21 -6.87 -0.19
N ILE A 268 -11.92 -7.67 -0.99
CA ILE A 268 -12.05 -9.15 -0.83
C ILE A 268 -11.67 -9.91 -2.12
N ILE A 269 -11.13 -9.20 -3.12
CA ILE A 269 -10.76 -9.69 -4.45
C ILE A 269 -9.28 -9.52 -4.75
N CYS A 270 -8.71 -8.33 -4.57
CA CYS A 270 -7.29 -8.11 -4.85
C CYS A 270 -6.50 -8.30 -3.56
N SER A 271 -5.75 -9.40 -3.49
CA SER A 271 -5.03 -9.80 -2.29
C SER A 271 -3.93 -8.82 -1.90
N PRO A 272 -3.61 -8.66 -0.60
CA PRO A 272 -2.48 -7.85 -0.14
C PRO A 272 -1.12 -8.34 -0.67
N PHE A 273 -1.05 -9.56 -1.21
CA PHE A 273 0.12 -10.10 -1.91
C PHE A 273 0.61 -9.20 -3.05
N LEU A 274 -0.25 -8.38 -3.66
CA LEU A 274 0.16 -7.46 -4.74
C LEU A 274 1.18 -6.43 -4.27
N ALA A 275 1.17 -6.05 -2.98
CA ALA A 275 2.06 -5.04 -2.43
C ALA A 275 3.51 -5.52 -2.29
N PHE A 276 3.71 -6.77 -1.85
CA PHE A 276 5.03 -7.29 -1.46
C PHE A 276 5.37 -8.68 -2.02
N GLY A 277 4.41 -9.41 -2.57
CA GLY A 277 4.53 -10.83 -2.92
C GLY A 277 4.71 -11.12 -4.42
N ILE A 278 4.61 -10.11 -5.28
CA ILE A 278 4.72 -10.27 -6.75
C ILE A 278 6.01 -9.68 -7.35
N ASP A 279 6.82 -9.01 -6.54
CA ASP A 279 8.12 -8.49 -6.95
C ASP A 279 9.26 -9.29 -6.30
N THR A 280 10.13 -9.83 -7.14
CA THR A 280 11.31 -10.63 -6.75
C THR A 280 12.61 -10.00 -7.24
N SER A 281 12.56 -8.79 -7.82
CA SER A 281 13.70 -8.10 -8.44
C SER A 281 14.91 -7.96 -7.51
N GLU A 282 14.64 -7.76 -6.22
CA GLU A 282 15.65 -7.54 -5.19
C GLU A 282 16.16 -8.80 -4.52
N CYS A 283 15.51 -9.93 -4.79
CA CYS A 283 15.93 -11.22 -4.29
C CYS A 283 15.57 -12.30 -5.29
N CYS A 284 16.37 -12.40 -6.35
CA CYS A 284 16.14 -13.33 -7.46
C CYS A 284 16.07 -14.81 -7.03
N ALA A 285 16.63 -15.19 -5.88
CA ALA A 285 16.45 -16.54 -5.32
C ALA A 285 14.96 -16.90 -5.13
N LEU A 286 14.09 -15.91 -4.95
CA LEU A 286 12.65 -16.09 -4.79
C LEU A 286 11.90 -16.35 -6.11
N SER A 287 12.51 -16.08 -7.27
CA SER A 287 11.90 -16.37 -8.59
C SER A 287 12.15 -17.80 -9.06
N ARG A 288 12.81 -18.62 -8.23
CA ARG A 288 13.13 -20.01 -8.53
C ARG A 288 11.87 -20.81 -8.88
N LEU A 289 11.94 -21.52 -10.00
CA LEU A 289 10.91 -22.46 -10.44
C LEU A 289 11.32 -23.90 -10.12
N VAL A 290 10.34 -24.72 -9.70
CA VAL A 290 10.44 -26.18 -9.56
C VAL A 290 9.29 -26.80 -10.33
N ASN A 291 9.60 -27.62 -11.32
CA ASN A 291 8.60 -28.21 -12.24
C ASN A 291 7.66 -27.17 -12.88
N GLY A 292 8.21 -26.03 -13.28
CA GLY A 292 7.46 -24.93 -13.91
C GLY A 292 6.56 -24.12 -12.96
N LYS A 293 6.62 -24.35 -11.64
CA LYS A 293 5.89 -23.59 -10.62
C LYS A 293 6.85 -22.84 -9.71
N HIS A 294 6.45 -21.69 -9.20
CA HIS A 294 7.24 -20.95 -8.20
C HIS A 294 7.48 -21.81 -6.96
N ALA A 295 8.74 -21.84 -6.52
CA ALA A 295 9.15 -22.57 -5.32
C ALA A 295 8.61 -21.91 -4.04
N TYR A 296 8.38 -20.60 -4.09
CA TYR A 296 7.93 -19.78 -2.97
C TYR A 296 6.60 -19.13 -3.27
N ALA A 297 5.71 -19.14 -2.28
CA ALA A 297 4.40 -18.50 -2.36
C ALA A 297 4.51 -16.98 -2.17
N ALA A 298 3.50 -16.23 -2.61
CA ALA A 298 3.49 -14.78 -2.49
C ALA A 298 3.51 -14.30 -1.02
N SER A 299 2.94 -15.07 -0.10
CA SER A 299 3.06 -14.86 1.36
C SER A 299 4.51 -14.90 1.84
N THR A 300 5.30 -15.91 1.43
CA THR A 300 6.74 -16.02 1.74
C THR A 300 7.56 -14.91 1.10
N ILE A 301 7.26 -14.56 -0.15
CA ILE A 301 7.93 -13.44 -0.84
C ILE A 301 7.66 -12.13 -0.10
N SER A 302 6.43 -11.94 0.37
CA SER A 302 6.05 -10.77 1.18
C SER A 302 6.80 -10.72 2.51
N GLU A 303 6.91 -11.85 3.21
CA GLU A 303 7.72 -11.97 4.44
C GLU A 303 9.16 -11.54 4.19
N VAL A 304 9.81 -12.10 3.17
CA VAL A 304 11.22 -11.80 2.85
C VAL A 304 11.39 -10.32 2.48
N ASN A 305 10.52 -9.78 1.63
CA ASN A 305 10.61 -8.39 1.19
C ASN A 305 10.38 -7.40 2.36
N VAL A 306 9.37 -7.63 3.20
CA VAL A 306 9.12 -6.79 4.39
C VAL A 306 10.24 -6.92 5.39
N ARG A 307 10.67 -8.15 5.72
CA ARG A 307 11.79 -8.42 6.61
C ARG A 307 13.06 -7.70 6.15
N ARG A 308 13.35 -7.74 4.85
CA ARG A 308 14.49 -7.03 4.25
C ARG A 308 14.39 -5.54 4.53
N MET A 309 13.27 -4.91 4.16
CA MET A 309 13.08 -3.47 4.36
C MET A 309 13.20 -3.06 5.83
N LEU A 310 12.60 -3.83 6.74
CA LEU A 310 12.64 -3.56 8.19
C LEU A 310 14.06 -3.66 8.76
N TRP A 311 14.87 -4.63 8.29
CA TRP A 311 16.27 -4.72 8.70
C TRP A 311 17.09 -3.56 8.15
N GLN A 312 16.88 -3.18 6.89
CA GLN A 312 17.60 -2.06 6.25
C GLN A 312 17.31 -0.73 6.93
N LEU A 313 16.05 -0.50 7.36
CA LEU A 313 15.67 0.70 8.12
C LEU A 313 16.47 0.86 9.41
N GLU A 314 16.73 -0.24 10.11
CA GLU A 314 17.41 -0.24 11.41
C GLU A 314 18.94 -0.21 11.28
N ASN A 315 19.48 -0.87 10.25
CA ASN A 315 20.92 -1.07 10.12
C ASN A 315 21.59 -0.12 9.12
N HIS A 316 20.81 0.62 8.34
CA HIS A 316 21.31 1.58 7.34
C HIS A 316 22.27 0.97 6.31
N LYS A 317 22.04 -0.29 5.96
CA LYS A 317 22.91 -1.10 5.09
C LYS A 317 22.07 -2.02 4.21
N GLU A 318 22.68 -2.56 3.16
CA GLU A 318 22.09 -3.67 2.41
C GLU A 318 21.89 -4.89 3.33
N CYS A 319 20.72 -5.51 3.25
CA CYS A 319 20.37 -6.64 4.09
C CYS A 319 21.05 -7.92 3.59
N PRO A 320 21.85 -8.61 4.42
CA PRO A 320 22.44 -9.87 4.04
C PRO A 320 21.38 -10.92 3.67
N LEU A 321 21.64 -11.71 2.64
CA LEU A 321 20.68 -12.72 2.15
C LEU A 321 20.24 -13.71 3.24
N HIS A 322 21.16 -14.15 4.10
CA HIS A 322 20.84 -15.07 5.22
C HIS A 322 19.96 -14.43 6.30
N ILE A 323 19.91 -13.10 6.38
CA ILE A 323 18.97 -12.38 7.25
C ILE A 323 17.62 -12.24 6.56
N ALA A 324 17.60 -11.85 5.28
CA ALA A 324 16.36 -11.70 4.52
C ALA A 324 15.63 -13.05 4.35
N ILE A 325 16.38 -14.13 4.13
CA ILE A 325 15.87 -15.48 3.91
C ILE A 325 16.55 -16.47 4.86
N PRO A 326 16.12 -16.53 6.13
CA PRO A 326 16.79 -17.36 7.12
C PRO A 326 16.55 -18.86 6.92
N PHE A 327 15.58 -19.25 6.07
CA PHE A 327 15.25 -20.64 5.74
C PHE A 327 16.04 -21.20 4.54
N LEU A 328 16.81 -20.38 3.82
CA LEU A 328 17.70 -20.84 2.75
C LEU A 328 19.06 -21.20 3.35
N ASP A 329 19.45 -22.49 3.27
CA ASP A 329 20.78 -22.93 3.69
C ASP A 329 21.87 -22.28 2.82
N SER A 330 22.84 -21.61 3.44
CA SER A 330 23.97 -20.94 2.78
C SER A 330 24.90 -21.86 1.98
N SER A 331 24.73 -23.18 2.09
CA SER A 331 25.43 -24.19 1.30
C SER A 331 24.87 -24.36 -0.12
N THR A 332 23.70 -23.78 -0.42
CA THR A 332 23.09 -23.85 -1.76
C THR A 332 23.40 -22.64 -2.64
N THR A 333 24.01 -21.59 -2.10
CA THR A 333 24.32 -20.36 -2.84
C THR A 333 25.77 -20.28 -3.32
N SER A 334 26.64 -21.24 -2.96
CA SER A 334 28.05 -21.17 -3.32
C SER A 334 28.39 -21.57 -4.75
N ASN A 335 27.45 -22.10 -5.56
CA ASN A 335 27.80 -22.62 -6.89
C ASN A 335 26.98 -22.13 -8.10
N ASP A 336 25.92 -21.32 -8.01
CA ASP A 336 25.09 -21.01 -9.20
C ASP A 336 24.50 -19.59 -9.33
N PHE A 337 24.89 -18.62 -8.50
CA PHE A 337 24.42 -17.23 -8.66
C PHE A 337 25.56 -16.28 -8.97
N ASP A 338 25.99 -16.29 -10.24
CA ASP A 338 26.78 -15.21 -10.80
C ASP A 338 25.88 -13.98 -10.99
N ILE A 339 26.09 -12.96 -10.16
CA ILE A 339 25.56 -11.61 -10.34
C ILE A 339 26.38 -10.95 -11.45
N SER A 340 26.11 -11.31 -12.70
CA SER A 340 26.33 -10.40 -13.82
C SER A 340 25.39 -10.78 -14.96
N GLY A 341 24.43 -9.89 -15.24
CA GLY A 341 23.53 -10.05 -16.37
C GLY A 341 24.29 -9.94 -17.68
N LYS A 342 24.71 -11.08 -18.25
CA LYS A 342 25.01 -11.24 -19.68
C LYS A 342 24.57 -12.62 -20.14
N THR A 343 23.44 -12.65 -20.84
CA THR A 343 22.99 -13.79 -21.63
C THR A 343 24.03 -14.14 -22.69
N HIS A 344 24.57 -15.36 -22.65
CA HIS A 344 25.15 -15.99 -23.83
C HIS A 344 24.61 -17.42 -23.95
N VAL A 345 23.74 -17.61 -24.94
CA VAL A 345 23.35 -18.93 -25.43
C VAL A 345 24.57 -19.52 -26.13
N SER A 346 25.04 -20.68 -25.66
CA SER A 346 25.93 -21.53 -26.43
C SER A 346 25.49 -22.98 -26.30
N SER A 347 24.96 -23.51 -27.40
CA SER A 347 24.81 -24.93 -27.66
C SER A 347 26.18 -25.59 -27.70
N GLN A 348 26.38 -26.70 -27.01
CA GLN A 348 27.34 -27.70 -27.48
C GLN A 348 27.01 -29.09 -26.96
N TYR A 349 26.98 -30.00 -27.92
CA TYR A 349 26.97 -31.44 -27.81
C TYR A 349 28.15 -31.94 -26.97
N ASP A 350 27.95 -33.01 -26.21
CA ASP A 350 28.97 -34.02 -25.89
C ASP A 350 28.24 -35.36 -25.75
N SER A 351 28.36 -36.28 -26.72
CA SER A 351 29.47 -37.21 -26.95
C SER A 351 29.51 -38.37 -25.95
N VAL A 352 29.15 -39.52 -26.52
CA VAL A 352 29.28 -40.90 -26.05
C VAL A 352 30.63 -41.18 -25.37
N VAL A 353 30.60 -41.77 -24.18
CA VAL A 353 31.62 -42.74 -23.73
C VAL A 353 30.96 -43.88 -22.96
N ASN A 354 31.12 -45.08 -23.53
CA ASN A 354 30.82 -46.39 -22.98
C ASN A 354 31.65 -46.70 -21.72
N ASN A 355 31.00 -47.39 -20.77
CA ASN A 355 31.51 -48.50 -19.96
C ASN A 355 30.26 -49.01 -19.21
N GLY A 356 29.81 -50.25 -19.27
CA GLY A 356 30.48 -51.53 -19.32
C GLY A 356 29.53 -52.49 -18.59
N THR A 357 29.28 -53.62 -19.23
CA THR A 357 28.20 -54.58 -19.03
C THR A 357 28.18 -55.23 -17.64
N HIS A 358 26.99 -55.44 -17.06
CA HIS A 358 26.66 -56.73 -16.43
C HIS A 358 25.14 -56.99 -16.45
N ASN A 359 24.80 -58.08 -17.13
CA ASN A 359 23.47 -58.66 -17.27
C ASN A 359 22.98 -59.23 -15.93
N ASN A 360 21.66 -59.18 -15.71
CA ASN A 360 20.85 -60.37 -15.52
C ASN A 360 19.38 -60.04 -15.80
N GLU A 361 18.85 -60.70 -16.83
CA GLU A 361 17.44 -60.82 -17.15
C GLU A 361 16.78 -61.77 -16.15
N ASP A 362 15.51 -61.54 -15.82
CA ASP A 362 14.54 -62.64 -15.81
C ASP A 362 13.10 -62.11 -15.95
N TYR A 363 12.41 -62.72 -16.91
CA TYR A 363 11.04 -62.52 -17.34
C TYR A 363 10.06 -63.29 -16.44
N LEU A 364 8.81 -62.80 -16.26
CA LEU A 364 7.59 -63.42 -16.83
C LEU A 364 6.27 -62.76 -16.37
N ASN A 365 5.45 -62.40 -17.37
CA ASN A 365 3.99 -62.59 -17.53
C ASN A 365 3.08 -62.85 -16.32
N ASN A 366 1.96 -62.11 -16.24
CA ASN A 366 0.66 -62.64 -16.70
C ASN A 366 -0.45 -61.57 -16.85
N LYS A 367 -1.23 -61.73 -17.92
CA LYS A 367 -2.53 -61.09 -18.16
C LYS A 367 -3.66 -61.93 -17.55
N ASN A 368 -4.74 -61.30 -17.07
CA ASN A 368 -6.12 -61.48 -17.57
C ASN A 368 -7.17 -60.85 -16.63
N ASP A 369 -7.99 -59.98 -17.24
CA ASP A 369 -9.46 -59.88 -17.25
C ASP A 369 -10.35 -59.66 -16.00
N ASN A 370 -11.15 -58.59 -16.15
CA ASN A 370 -12.60 -58.43 -15.92
C ASN A 370 -13.20 -58.03 -14.54
N TYR A 371 -13.77 -56.81 -14.57
CA TYR A 371 -15.06 -56.31 -14.07
C TYR A 371 -15.55 -56.55 -12.61
N MET A 372 -15.85 -55.40 -11.99
CA MET A 372 -17.10 -55.03 -11.27
C MET A 372 -16.99 -54.74 -9.76
N TYR A 373 -17.71 -53.67 -9.42
CA TYR A 373 -17.79 -52.85 -8.20
C TYR A 373 -18.12 -53.60 -6.90
N THR A 374 -17.43 -53.26 -5.80
CA THR A 374 -18.02 -53.10 -4.45
C THR A 374 -17.09 -52.29 -3.54
N ASP A 375 -17.69 -51.35 -2.79
CA ASP A 375 -17.10 -50.49 -1.76
C ASP A 375 -16.42 -51.25 -0.62
N THR A 376 -15.23 -50.82 -0.18
CA THR A 376 -14.88 -50.42 1.21
C THR A 376 -13.36 -50.23 1.41
N GLU A 377 -13.04 -49.12 2.06
CA GLU A 377 -11.88 -48.80 2.92
C GLU A 377 -10.42 -48.80 2.39
N GLU A 378 -9.76 -47.68 2.73
CA GLU A 378 -8.33 -47.52 3.06
C GLU A 378 -7.26 -47.97 2.05
N SER A 379 -6.59 -46.99 1.42
CA SER A 379 -5.12 -46.96 1.41
C SER A 379 -4.52 -45.62 0.92
N LYS A 380 -3.76 -45.01 1.83
CA LYS A 380 -2.41 -44.44 1.65
C LYS A 380 -2.22 -43.47 0.47
N GLU A 381 -2.53 -42.19 0.74
CA GLU A 381 -1.92 -41.07 0.04
C GLU A 381 -0.41 -41.01 0.34
N GLU A 382 0.36 -41.04 -0.74
CA GLU A 382 1.79 -40.79 -0.77
C GLU A 382 2.03 -39.29 -0.52
N LYS A 383 2.37 -38.96 0.74
CA LYS A 383 2.70 -37.60 1.17
C LYS A 383 3.91 -37.09 0.37
N ALA A 384 3.68 -36.14 -0.53
CA ALA A 384 4.73 -35.25 -0.98
C ALA A 384 5.28 -34.49 0.24
N LEU A 385 6.52 -34.80 0.60
CA LEU A 385 7.24 -34.26 1.75
C LEU A 385 7.42 -32.74 1.56
N ILE A 386 6.54 -31.95 2.17
CA ILE A 386 6.81 -30.54 2.44
C ILE A 386 7.90 -30.54 3.51
N VAL A 387 9.13 -30.20 3.13
CA VAL A 387 10.22 -30.01 4.10
C VAL A 387 10.00 -28.67 4.79
N THR A 388 9.15 -28.67 5.81
CA THR A 388 9.17 -27.67 6.88
C THR A 388 10.01 -28.23 8.01
N LYS A 389 11.27 -27.77 8.13
CA LYS A 389 12.06 -28.02 9.35
C LYS A 389 11.40 -27.25 10.50
N PRO A 390 11.24 -27.84 11.70
CA PRO A 390 10.72 -27.12 12.85
C PRO A 390 11.73 -26.05 13.25
N TYR A 391 11.31 -24.79 13.21
CA TYR A 391 12.05 -23.71 13.83
C TYR A 391 12.00 -23.93 15.35
N ASN A 392 13.14 -23.81 16.02
CA ASN A 392 13.19 -23.89 17.49
C ASN A 392 12.24 -22.85 18.07
N GLU A 393 11.15 -23.34 18.66
CA GLU A 393 10.26 -22.54 19.50
C GLU A 393 11.07 -21.95 20.65
N SER A 394 11.28 -20.63 20.65
CA SER A 394 11.37 -19.94 21.92
C SER A 394 9.97 -19.97 22.52
N THR A 395 9.73 -20.96 23.38
CA THR A 395 8.56 -21.05 24.26
C THR A 395 8.63 -19.92 25.29
N HIS A 396 8.49 -18.67 24.83
CA HIS A 396 8.18 -17.56 25.73
C HIS A 396 6.69 -17.62 26.03
N CYS A 397 6.40 -17.99 27.27
CA CYS A 397 5.09 -17.86 27.89
C CYS A 397 4.48 -16.49 27.51
N ASN A 398 3.29 -16.47 26.91
CA ASN A 398 2.58 -15.25 26.49
C ASN A 398 2.47 -14.14 27.57
N GLY A 399 2.70 -14.46 28.86
CA GLY A 399 2.72 -13.51 29.96
C GLY A 399 4.03 -12.73 30.13
N ASP A 400 5.12 -13.13 29.48
CA ASP A 400 6.45 -12.50 29.60
C ASP A 400 6.64 -11.40 28.55
N TYR A 401 6.30 -11.70 27.29
CA TYR A 401 6.37 -10.75 26.18
C TYR A 401 5.50 -9.51 26.38
N THR A 402 4.32 -9.68 26.98
CA THR A 402 3.40 -8.58 27.23
C THR A 402 3.89 -7.66 28.32
N LYS A 403 4.48 -8.23 29.37
CA LYS A 403 5.11 -7.42 30.42
C LYS A 403 6.26 -6.61 29.84
N HIS A 404 7.04 -7.21 28.93
CA HIS A 404 8.13 -6.51 28.25
C HIS A 404 7.63 -5.30 27.45
N LEU A 405 6.59 -5.46 26.62
CA LEU A 405 6.02 -4.35 25.84
C LEU A 405 5.50 -3.21 26.73
N ASP A 406 4.92 -3.54 27.88
CA ASP A 406 4.37 -2.57 28.83
C ASP A 406 5.47 -1.89 29.68
N SER A 407 6.59 -2.59 29.94
CA SER A 407 7.71 -2.10 30.76
C SER A 407 8.77 -1.34 29.97
N THR A 408 8.85 -1.58 28.66
CA THR A 408 9.83 -0.97 27.76
C THR A 408 9.17 0.15 26.96
N GLU A 409 9.68 1.36 27.13
CA GLU A 409 9.21 2.53 26.39
C GLU A 409 9.43 2.36 24.87
N TYR A 410 8.46 2.82 24.07
CA TYR A 410 8.62 2.89 22.63
C TYR A 410 9.58 4.03 22.27
N VAL A 411 10.71 3.68 21.65
CA VAL A 411 11.64 4.63 21.03
C VAL A 411 11.81 4.19 19.58
N PRO A 412 11.41 5.01 18.59
CA PRO A 412 11.54 4.64 17.20
C PRO A 412 13.02 4.60 16.78
N LEU A 413 13.29 3.87 15.71
CA LEU A 413 14.60 3.86 15.05
C LEU A 413 15.10 5.28 14.74
N ASP A 414 16.42 5.49 14.80
CA ASP A 414 17.06 6.81 14.59
C ASP A 414 16.68 7.46 13.26
N ILE A 415 16.41 6.65 12.23
CA ILE A 415 15.91 7.09 10.91
C ILE A 415 14.61 7.92 11.02
N ALA A 416 13.81 7.75 12.08
CA ALA A 416 12.61 8.55 12.30
C ALA A 416 12.88 10.05 12.48
N ASN A 417 14.12 10.43 12.83
CA ASN A 417 14.54 11.84 12.91
C ASN A 417 14.90 12.43 11.54
N THR A 418 14.88 11.62 10.49
CA THR A 418 15.44 11.95 9.19
C THR A 418 14.38 12.05 8.09
N PHE A 419 13.11 12.07 8.45
CA PHE A 419 12.02 12.35 7.53
C PHE A 419 10.78 12.78 8.31
N GLU A 420 9.84 13.39 7.60
CA GLU A 420 8.57 13.81 8.17
C GLU A 420 7.43 13.35 7.26
N VAL A 421 6.34 12.90 7.88
CA VAL A 421 5.08 12.57 7.21
C VAL A 421 4.03 13.59 7.64
N ASN A 422 3.73 14.50 6.73
CA ASN A 422 2.76 15.58 6.90
C ASN A 422 1.38 15.09 6.44
N PHE A 423 0.44 14.96 7.37
CA PHE A 423 -0.94 14.61 7.07
C PHE A 423 -1.73 15.87 6.75
N LEU A 424 -2.15 16.02 5.50
CA LEU A 424 -2.99 17.13 5.07
C LEU A 424 -4.46 16.78 5.33
N PRO A 425 -5.38 17.77 5.40
CA PRO A 425 -6.81 17.49 5.59
C PRO A 425 -7.35 16.49 4.55
N CYS A 426 -8.28 15.62 4.96
CA CYS A 426 -8.87 14.66 4.03
C CYS A 426 -9.52 15.39 2.84
N ASP A 427 -9.45 14.77 1.66
CA ASP A 427 -9.97 15.32 0.40
C ASP A 427 -9.41 16.70 -0.01
N SER A 428 -8.28 17.13 0.55
CA SER A 428 -7.71 18.48 0.31
C SER A 428 -6.96 18.66 -1.00
N PHE A 429 -6.79 17.61 -1.82
CA PHE A 429 -5.97 17.66 -3.03
C PHE A 429 -6.38 18.78 -4.00
N LEU A 430 -7.68 18.97 -4.23
CA LEU A 430 -8.20 20.04 -5.12
C LEU A 430 -8.03 21.44 -4.54
N ASP A 431 -7.78 21.55 -3.24
CA ASP A 431 -7.62 22.79 -2.49
C ASP A 431 -6.14 23.16 -2.26
N LEU A 432 -5.19 22.31 -2.68
CA LEU A 432 -3.75 22.59 -2.55
C LEU A 432 -3.33 23.88 -3.26
N PRO A 433 -3.74 24.15 -4.52
CA PRO A 433 -3.31 25.37 -5.22
C PRO A 433 -3.98 26.64 -4.68
N THR A 434 -5.05 26.50 -3.89
CA THR A 434 -5.87 27.61 -3.43
C THR A 434 -5.75 27.79 -1.92
N ARG A 435 -6.51 27.03 -1.13
CA ARG A 435 -6.62 27.17 0.33
C ARG A 435 -5.31 26.84 1.05
N TYR A 436 -4.58 25.84 0.56
CA TYR A 436 -3.38 25.33 1.22
C TYR A 436 -2.07 25.75 0.56
N ARG A 437 -2.14 26.68 -0.40
CA ARG A 437 -0.97 27.10 -1.20
C ARG A 437 0.16 27.68 -0.36
N SER A 438 -0.16 28.38 0.72
CA SER A 438 0.82 29.01 1.64
C SER A 438 1.66 27.99 2.41
N ILE A 439 1.25 26.72 2.45
CA ILE A 439 2.07 25.64 3.00
C ILE A 439 3.30 25.39 2.11
N PHE A 440 3.15 25.58 0.80
CA PHE A 440 4.14 25.18 -0.20
C PHE A 440 4.84 26.38 -0.85
N LEU A 441 4.10 27.47 -1.03
CA LEU A 441 4.56 28.69 -1.69
C LEU A 441 4.78 29.80 -0.67
N LYS A 442 5.89 30.54 -0.85
CA LYS A 442 6.23 31.69 0.00
C LYS A 442 5.34 32.89 -0.33
N ASN A 443 5.01 33.68 0.68
CA ASN A 443 4.65 35.09 0.46
C ASN A 443 5.93 35.85 0.13
N TYR A 444 5.90 36.70 -0.90
CA TYR A 444 7.06 37.52 -1.32
C TYR A 444 7.56 38.49 -0.23
N ASP A 445 6.77 38.71 0.83
CA ASP A 445 7.11 39.63 1.91
C ASP A 445 7.81 38.91 3.07
N ASN A 446 9.15 38.94 3.02
CA ASN A 446 10.13 39.02 4.11
C ASN A 446 11.31 38.06 3.95
N ASN A 447 12.49 38.67 3.82
CA ASN A 447 13.79 38.05 3.71
C ASN A 447 14.19 37.27 4.99
N ILE A 448 14.74 36.08 4.76
CA ILE A 448 15.89 35.40 5.39
C ILE A 448 15.60 33.89 5.49
N GLY A 449 16.14 33.12 4.53
CA GLY A 449 16.59 31.74 4.75
C GLY A 449 15.60 30.55 4.72
N SER A 450 14.32 30.69 4.37
CA SER A 450 13.38 29.56 4.40
C SER A 450 13.21 28.88 3.03
N VAL A 451 13.21 27.54 2.94
CA VAL A 451 13.21 26.73 1.69
C VAL A 451 11.81 26.67 1.05
N ASN A 452 11.71 26.71 -0.28
CA ASN A 452 10.45 26.57 -1.03
C ASN A 452 10.01 25.09 -1.03
N LYS A 453 8.82 24.75 -0.51
CA LYS A 453 8.39 23.35 -0.33
C LYS A 453 7.61 22.79 -1.52
N ARG A 454 8.12 23.01 -2.73
CA ARG A 454 7.51 22.51 -3.97
C ARG A 454 7.72 21.01 -4.11
N PHE A 455 6.81 20.35 -4.82
CA PHE A 455 6.83 18.91 -5.02
C PHE A 455 7.69 18.54 -6.22
N ARG A 456 8.59 17.57 -6.00
CA ARG A 456 9.38 16.94 -7.06
C ARG A 456 8.82 15.60 -7.48
N ILE A 457 8.08 14.93 -6.58
CA ILE A 457 7.38 13.68 -6.85
C ILE A 457 5.92 13.82 -6.43
N ILE A 458 5.03 13.33 -7.28
CA ILE A 458 3.60 13.21 -7.02
C ILE A 458 3.21 11.76 -7.29
N TYR A 459 2.76 11.06 -6.26
CA TYR A 459 2.17 9.73 -6.39
C TYR A 459 0.65 9.84 -6.25
N ILE A 460 -0.09 9.22 -7.17
CA ILE A 460 -1.55 9.15 -7.10
C ILE A 460 -2.02 7.71 -7.23
N GLY A 461 -2.71 7.22 -6.20
CA GLY A 461 -3.34 5.90 -6.22
C GLY A 461 -4.56 5.85 -7.13
N ASN A 462 -4.90 4.65 -7.58
CA ASN A 462 -5.92 4.45 -8.61
C ASN A 462 -7.32 4.91 -8.17
N SER A 463 -7.61 4.90 -6.86
CA SER A 463 -8.90 5.30 -6.29
C SER A 463 -9.15 6.81 -6.42
N LEU A 464 -8.10 7.63 -6.42
CA LEU A 464 -8.16 9.10 -6.44
C LEU A 464 -7.64 9.73 -7.74
N VAL A 465 -7.31 8.94 -8.75
CA VAL A 465 -6.78 9.46 -10.04
C VAL A 465 -7.73 10.42 -10.76
N HIS A 466 -9.04 10.26 -10.55
CA HIS A 466 -10.07 11.13 -11.13
C HIS A 466 -9.91 12.60 -10.74
N LEU A 467 -9.27 12.86 -9.59
CA LEU A 467 -9.02 14.22 -9.11
C LEU A 467 -8.10 15.03 -10.03
N LEU A 468 -7.28 14.40 -10.87
CA LEU A 468 -6.49 15.11 -11.89
C LEU A 468 -7.39 15.83 -12.90
N SER A 469 -8.46 15.16 -13.34
CA SER A 469 -9.45 15.75 -14.26
C SER A 469 -10.24 16.87 -13.58
N ASP A 470 -10.60 16.69 -12.32
CA ASP A 470 -11.33 17.69 -11.53
C ASP A 470 -10.47 18.94 -11.30
N LEU A 471 -9.18 18.75 -11.03
CA LEU A 471 -8.19 19.81 -10.87
C LEU A 471 -8.05 20.66 -12.13
N HIS A 472 -7.93 20.02 -13.29
CA HIS A 472 -7.90 20.71 -14.60
C HIS A 472 -9.18 21.49 -14.85
N SER A 473 -10.33 20.87 -14.56
CA SER A 473 -11.64 21.49 -14.75
C SER A 473 -11.82 22.73 -13.85
N LYS A 474 -11.33 22.67 -12.60
CA LYS A 474 -11.32 23.80 -11.65
C LYS A 474 -10.43 24.94 -12.16
N GLN A 475 -9.23 24.64 -12.66
CA GLN A 475 -8.32 25.64 -13.23
C GLN A 475 -8.91 26.33 -14.47
N LYS A 476 -9.54 25.57 -15.38
CA LYS A 476 -10.23 26.16 -16.55
C LYS A 476 -11.36 27.11 -16.18
N LYS A 477 -12.15 26.79 -15.15
CA LYS A 477 -13.24 27.67 -14.68
C LYS A 477 -12.68 28.98 -14.13
N MET A 478 -11.63 28.92 -13.31
CA MET A 478 -10.97 30.11 -12.77
C MET A 478 -10.42 31.03 -13.88
N ASN A 479 -9.74 30.45 -14.88
CA ASN A 479 -9.22 31.21 -16.02
C ASN A 479 -10.32 31.87 -16.87
N ASN A 480 -11.48 31.22 -17.00
CA ASN A 480 -12.61 31.78 -17.75
C ASN A 480 -13.34 32.88 -16.96
N GLU A 481 -13.46 32.75 -15.64
CA GLU A 481 -14.07 33.76 -14.77
C GLU A 481 -13.21 35.02 -14.64
N SER A 482 -11.87 34.90 -14.67
CA SER A 482 -10.96 36.06 -14.68
C SER A 482 -11.02 36.87 -16.00
N LEU A 483 -11.43 36.24 -17.11
CA LEU A 483 -11.68 36.90 -18.40
C LEU A 483 -13.03 37.64 -18.50
N PHE A 484 -13.98 37.35 -17.59
CA PHE A 484 -15.32 37.95 -17.57
C PHE A 484 -15.56 38.74 -16.27
N LYS A 485 -14.75 39.78 -16.00
CA LYS A 485 -15.18 40.86 -15.10
C LYS A 485 -15.90 41.93 -15.93
N PRO A 486 -17.24 42.06 -15.85
CA PRO A 486 -17.92 43.18 -16.49
C PRO A 486 -17.49 44.49 -15.81
N PRO A 487 -17.45 45.62 -16.55
CA PRO A 487 -17.12 46.90 -15.95
C PRO A 487 -18.13 47.21 -14.83
N PHE A 488 -17.60 47.62 -13.68
CA PHE A 488 -18.35 47.97 -12.48
C PHE A 488 -19.41 49.03 -12.83
N ASN A 489 -20.70 48.67 -12.74
CA ASN A 489 -21.81 49.57 -13.02
C ASN A 489 -22.48 49.97 -11.69
N PRO A 490 -22.40 51.23 -11.22
CA PRO A 490 -22.79 51.61 -9.86
C PRO A 490 -24.28 51.54 -9.51
N ASN A 491 -25.18 51.15 -10.44
CA ASN A 491 -26.62 51.36 -10.31
C ASN A 491 -27.47 50.08 -10.42
N GLN A 492 -27.13 49.04 -9.66
CA GLN A 492 -28.05 47.90 -9.50
C GLN A 492 -28.07 47.39 -8.06
N LYS A 493 -28.75 48.15 -7.19
CA LYS A 493 -29.37 47.66 -5.96
C LYS A 493 -30.84 47.40 -6.27
N GLU A 494 -31.27 46.14 -6.27
CA GLU A 494 -32.43 45.66 -5.51
C GLU A 494 -32.86 44.24 -5.95
N CYS A 495 -33.34 43.50 -4.93
CA CYS A 495 -34.07 42.24 -4.95
C CYS A 495 -33.26 40.94 -5.10
N ASP A 496 -32.91 40.31 -3.96
CA ASP A 496 -33.30 38.92 -3.64
C ASP A 496 -32.79 38.47 -2.24
N GLU A 497 -33.65 38.55 -1.22
CA GLU A 497 -33.37 38.25 0.21
C GLU A 497 -33.30 36.76 0.59
N LYS A 498 -32.99 35.84 -0.34
CA LYS A 498 -32.82 34.40 0.00
C LYS A 498 -31.50 33.77 -0.43
N LEU A 499 -30.54 34.60 -0.86
CA LEU A 499 -29.21 34.16 -1.29
C LEU A 499 -28.05 34.74 -0.44
N GLU A 500 -28.36 35.42 0.68
CA GLU A 500 -27.33 36.15 1.44
C GLU A 500 -26.57 35.29 2.47
N HIS A 501 -27.17 34.24 3.04
CA HIS A 501 -26.46 33.46 4.08
C HIS A 501 -25.32 32.58 3.55
N LYS A 502 -25.38 32.10 2.29
CA LYS A 502 -24.27 31.35 1.67
C LYS A 502 -23.25 32.24 0.96
N LYS A 503 -23.66 33.44 0.52
CA LYS A 503 -22.74 34.42 -0.07
C LYS A 503 -21.96 35.19 0.99
N ALA A 504 -22.53 35.44 2.17
CA ALA A 504 -21.85 36.12 3.26
C ALA A 504 -20.65 35.33 3.82
N GLU A 505 -20.73 33.99 3.93
CA GLU A 505 -19.56 33.17 4.32
C GLU A 505 -18.45 33.20 3.25
N HIS A 506 -18.84 33.17 1.97
CA HIS A 506 -17.90 33.18 0.85
C HIS A 506 -17.30 34.57 0.56
N SER A 507 -17.98 35.65 0.95
CA SER A 507 -17.50 37.03 0.81
C SER A 507 -16.66 37.49 2.01
N LEU A 508 -17.01 37.09 3.24
CA LEU A 508 -16.18 37.42 4.41
C LEU A 508 -14.80 36.75 4.38
N GLU A 509 -14.67 35.53 3.83
CA GLU A 509 -13.36 34.88 3.65
C GLU A 509 -12.48 35.57 2.59
N ASN A 510 -13.10 36.15 1.56
CA ASN A 510 -12.38 36.86 0.49
C ASN A 510 -11.95 38.28 0.93
N ASP A 511 -12.71 38.93 1.81
CA ASP A 511 -12.41 40.30 2.26
C ASP A 511 -11.35 40.36 3.38
N LEU A 512 -11.10 39.27 4.11
CA LEU A 512 -10.05 39.23 5.16
C LEU A 512 -8.63 39.01 4.62
N PHE A 513 -8.49 38.51 3.39
CA PHE A 513 -7.21 38.26 2.72
C PHE A 513 -7.09 39.10 1.45
N GLY A 514 -7.10 40.42 1.61
CA GLY A 514 -6.86 41.38 0.53
C GLY A 514 -5.45 41.28 -0.03
N MET A 515 -5.22 40.37 -0.98
CA MET A 515 -4.10 40.41 -1.93
C MET A 515 -4.55 39.85 -3.27
N ASN A 516 -4.19 40.54 -4.37
CA ASN A 516 -4.43 40.11 -5.75
C ASN A 516 -4.18 38.61 -5.91
N ILE A 517 -5.26 37.84 -6.10
CA ILE A 517 -5.20 36.44 -6.51
C ILE A 517 -4.68 36.47 -7.95
N SER A 518 -3.36 36.45 -8.12
CA SER A 518 -2.79 35.81 -9.30
C SER A 518 -3.22 34.34 -9.23
N ASP A 519 -3.81 33.84 -10.31
CA ASP A 519 -4.40 32.50 -10.39
C ASP A 519 -3.29 31.44 -10.34
N ILE A 520 -2.88 31.08 -9.12
CA ILE A 520 -1.90 30.03 -8.86
C ILE A 520 -2.51 28.68 -9.28
N SER A 521 -1.84 28.03 -10.24
CA SER A 521 -2.17 26.71 -10.76
C SER A 521 -1.53 25.60 -9.92
N PHE A 522 -1.94 24.36 -10.13
CA PHE A 522 -1.27 23.21 -9.53
C PHE A 522 0.21 23.11 -9.93
N THR A 523 0.53 23.51 -11.16
CA THR A 523 1.91 23.47 -11.67
C THR A 523 2.84 24.43 -10.93
N ASP A 524 2.31 25.44 -10.23
CA ASP A 524 3.10 26.34 -9.39
C ASP A 524 3.59 25.68 -8.10
N LEU A 525 2.91 24.61 -7.66
CA LEU A 525 3.32 23.78 -6.53
C LEU A 525 4.43 22.79 -6.90
N LEU A 526 4.76 22.67 -8.19
CA LEU A 526 5.76 21.73 -8.69
C LEU A 526 7.12 22.40 -8.82
N GLU A 527 8.19 21.64 -8.59
CA GLU A 527 9.53 22.04 -9.01
C GLU A 527 9.61 22.18 -10.54
N ASP A 528 10.72 22.74 -11.03
CA ASP A 528 10.91 22.98 -12.46
C ASP A 528 10.95 21.68 -13.26
N GLU A 529 11.37 20.59 -12.63
CA GLU A 529 11.12 19.24 -13.10
C GLU A 529 10.49 18.40 -11.99
N ALA A 530 9.37 17.74 -12.31
CA ALA A 530 8.66 16.88 -11.37
C ALA A 530 8.21 15.58 -12.03
N LEU A 531 8.14 14.51 -11.23
CA LEU A 531 7.67 13.19 -11.65
C LEU A 531 6.28 12.91 -11.08
N LEU A 532 5.32 12.62 -11.95
CA LEU A 532 4.02 12.09 -11.61
C LEU A 532 4.01 10.57 -11.81
N ILE A 533 3.67 9.85 -10.76
CA ILE A 533 3.54 8.39 -10.71
C ILE A 533 2.08 8.06 -10.43
N ILE A 534 1.46 7.24 -11.28
CA ILE A 534 0.06 6.84 -11.14
C ILE A 534 -0.02 5.33 -11.01
N GLU A 535 -0.72 4.87 -9.99
CA GLU A 535 -0.95 3.45 -9.75
C GLU A 535 -1.84 2.84 -10.84
N SER A 536 -1.41 1.71 -11.41
CA SER A 536 -2.19 0.99 -12.42
C SER A 536 -3.37 0.24 -11.82
N ILE A 537 -4.38 -0.03 -12.64
CA ILE A 537 -5.47 -0.96 -12.31
C ILE A 537 -5.23 -2.38 -12.85
N LEU A 538 -4.00 -2.66 -13.31
CA LEU A 538 -3.60 -3.91 -13.94
C LEU A 538 -4.11 -5.12 -13.16
N TYR A 539 -3.96 -5.16 -11.85
CA TYR A 539 -4.27 -6.33 -11.02
C TYR A 539 -5.70 -6.41 -10.50
N ILE A 540 -6.57 -5.44 -10.84
CA ILE A 540 -7.97 -5.46 -10.39
C ILE A 540 -8.74 -6.53 -11.18
N VAL A 541 -8.97 -7.68 -10.56
CA VAL A 541 -9.52 -8.89 -11.20
C VAL A 541 -10.84 -8.63 -11.96
N THR A 542 -11.71 -7.78 -11.43
CA THR A 542 -13.03 -7.51 -12.02
C THR A 542 -12.99 -6.66 -13.29
N ILE A 543 -11.86 -6.05 -13.63
CA ILE A 543 -11.67 -5.16 -14.78
C ILE A 543 -11.17 -5.96 -15.98
N ARG A 544 -11.76 -5.77 -17.16
CA ARG A 544 -11.31 -6.43 -18.40
C ARG A 544 -10.12 -5.73 -19.03
N SER A 545 -9.32 -6.44 -19.82
CA SER A 545 -8.13 -5.89 -20.50
C SER A 545 -8.42 -4.61 -21.30
N GLU A 546 -9.56 -4.52 -21.98
CA GLU A 546 -9.94 -3.32 -22.74
C GLU A 546 -10.24 -2.10 -21.86
N GLN A 547 -10.79 -2.34 -20.66
CA GLN A 547 -11.00 -1.30 -19.66
C GLN A 547 -9.68 -0.84 -19.04
N ILE A 548 -8.68 -1.74 -18.89
CA ILE A 548 -7.33 -1.38 -18.45
C ILE A 548 -6.66 -0.46 -19.49
N LYS A 549 -6.76 -0.79 -20.79
CA LYS A 549 -6.25 0.09 -21.86
C LYS A 549 -6.95 1.45 -21.86
N THR A 550 -8.28 1.45 -21.73
CA THR A 550 -9.08 2.69 -21.66
C THR A 550 -8.68 3.54 -20.45
N TYR A 551 -8.41 2.91 -19.31
CA TYR A 551 -7.90 3.59 -18.12
C TYR A 551 -6.56 4.26 -18.39
N CYS A 552 -5.59 3.54 -18.97
CA CYS A 552 -4.28 4.11 -19.29
C CYS A 552 -4.37 5.30 -20.25
N GLU A 553 -5.24 5.24 -21.27
CA GLU A 553 -5.46 6.34 -22.21
C GLU A 553 -6.10 7.56 -21.52
N ASN A 554 -7.11 7.33 -20.68
CA ASN A 554 -7.74 8.40 -19.90
C ASN A 554 -6.73 9.07 -18.96
N VAL A 555 -5.90 8.28 -18.28
CA VAL A 555 -4.85 8.79 -17.39
C VAL A 555 -3.82 9.60 -18.18
N ARG A 556 -3.40 9.13 -19.35
CA ARG A 556 -2.51 9.86 -20.25
C ARG A 556 -3.09 11.23 -20.60
N GLN A 557 -4.37 11.28 -20.97
CA GLN A 557 -5.04 12.55 -21.28
C GLN A 557 -5.16 13.47 -20.06
N MET A 558 -5.46 12.92 -18.88
CA MET A 558 -5.51 13.69 -17.62
C MET A 558 -4.16 14.31 -17.26
N ALA A 559 -3.07 13.54 -17.39
CA ALA A 559 -1.72 14.00 -17.13
C ALA A 559 -1.28 15.07 -18.14
N HIS A 560 -1.50 14.84 -19.44
CA HIS A 560 -1.20 15.79 -20.52
C HIS A 560 -1.95 17.12 -20.34
N ASN A 561 -3.23 17.07 -19.91
CA ASN A 561 -4.02 18.26 -19.62
C ASN A 561 -3.41 19.17 -18.54
N LEU A 562 -2.62 18.61 -17.62
CA LEU A 562 -1.90 19.32 -16.56
C LEU A 562 -0.44 19.63 -16.93
N GLY A 563 -0.02 19.37 -18.18
CA GLY A 563 1.32 19.66 -18.67
C GLY A 563 2.36 18.56 -18.40
N PHE A 564 1.94 17.34 -18.08
CA PHE A 564 2.84 16.20 -17.91
C PHE A 564 2.90 15.33 -19.18
N GLU A 565 4.10 14.88 -19.55
CA GLU A 565 4.35 14.02 -20.70
C GLU A 565 4.80 12.61 -20.28
N PRO A 566 4.38 11.53 -20.95
CA PRO A 566 4.82 10.17 -20.60
C PRO A 566 6.33 10.02 -20.79
N VAL A 567 7.01 9.43 -19.81
CA VAL A 567 8.48 9.24 -19.84
C VAL A 567 8.93 8.00 -20.60
N LYS A 568 7.99 7.10 -20.88
CA LYS A 568 8.19 5.87 -21.67
C LYS A 568 6.87 5.48 -22.35
N GLU A 569 6.94 4.54 -23.27
CA GLU A 569 5.74 3.88 -23.80
C GLU A 569 4.96 3.19 -22.67
N ILE A 570 3.64 3.37 -22.68
CA ILE A 570 2.73 2.80 -21.68
C ILE A 570 2.26 1.44 -22.20
N ASN A 571 2.53 0.38 -21.43
CA ASN A 571 2.08 -0.98 -21.69
C ASN A 571 0.99 -1.36 -20.67
N PRO A 572 -0.31 -1.20 -20.98
CA PRO A 572 -1.39 -1.35 -20.00
C PRO A 572 -1.45 -2.73 -19.32
N LEU A 573 -0.95 -3.79 -19.97
CA LEU A 573 -1.00 -5.16 -19.47
C LEU A 573 0.32 -5.63 -18.82
N GLU A 574 1.29 -4.73 -18.68
CA GLU A 574 2.60 -5.03 -18.10
C GLU A 574 3.00 -4.01 -17.02
N ASP A 575 2.64 -2.75 -17.23
CA ASP A 575 3.03 -1.67 -16.33
C ASP A 575 2.24 -1.68 -15.03
N HIS A 576 2.96 -1.90 -13.92
CA HIS A 576 2.42 -1.73 -12.57
C HIS A 576 2.10 -0.26 -12.27
N HIS A 577 2.84 0.68 -12.85
CA HIS A 577 2.65 2.12 -12.64
C HIS A 577 2.89 2.88 -13.93
N LEU A 578 2.22 4.02 -14.06
CA LEU A 578 2.37 4.95 -15.17
C LEU A 578 3.22 6.14 -14.71
N TYR A 579 4.12 6.60 -15.57
CA TYR A 579 5.11 7.61 -15.22
C TYR A 579 5.06 8.78 -16.21
N PHE A 580 4.94 9.99 -15.68
CA PHE A 580 4.87 11.21 -16.48
C PHE A 580 5.78 12.29 -15.90
N ARG A 581 6.45 13.05 -16.76
CA ARG A 581 7.37 14.13 -16.38
C ARG A 581 6.77 15.47 -16.70
N PHE A 582 6.84 16.37 -15.73
CA PHE A 582 6.62 17.79 -15.93
C PHE A 582 7.96 18.48 -16.12
N LYS A 583 8.03 19.41 -17.08
CA LYS A 583 9.12 20.37 -17.21
C LYS A 583 8.53 21.77 -17.36
N ARG A 584 8.92 22.68 -16.48
CA ARG A 584 8.55 24.09 -16.61
C ARG A 584 9.19 24.64 -17.89
N LYS A 585 8.39 25.27 -18.73
CA LYS A 585 8.92 25.94 -19.93
C LYS A 585 9.77 27.12 -19.47
N SER A 586 11.02 27.18 -19.93
CA SER A 586 11.86 28.36 -19.77
C SER A 586 11.28 29.46 -20.67
N ASP A 587 10.95 30.61 -20.07
CA ASP A 587 10.50 31.81 -20.81
C ASP A 587 11.62 32.39 -21.69
#